data_AF-A0A660YXT2-F1
#
_entry.id   AF-A0A660YXT2-F1
#
_cell.length_a   1.000
_cell.length_b   1.000
_cell.length_c   1.000
_cell.angle_alpha   90.00
_cell.angle_beta   90.00
_cell.angle_gamma   90.00
#
_symmetry.space_group_name_H-M   'P 1'
#
loop_
_entity.id
_entity.type
_entity.pdbx_description
1 polymer ?
#
loop_
_entity_poly.entity_id
_entity_poly.type
_entity_poly.pdbx_seq_one_letter_code
_entity_poly.pdbx_strand_id
1 'polypeptide(L)'
;MLVSAYIELRQSKKEIFDLLSEQAASLSEIVTNSSINALNSSLVIEDLVTERLLNNARMMRRLDSLGGLTVKKLINIGKENHLYRINIFDKQGNRILSNRIPEKGHIHPEGIVNRYKELEPILSRETNELIIGLKTASFSKEKRYAVAVSRAFNRGAIVLNLDAKEFLEFRKKIGIGKAVQDISDNPGIEYIVLQDSLGILAASSSVNEMSSISSDKFLLTAVFSNITSTRVIDYNDTEVYEVVKGLNYNDEFIGIFRIGLTLDEVRSVENRMVQRLVIISIILAAISIIVLSIIVTNQSLKSVSTEFDQFKSFTDSILKNMKEAVVIIKKDSTITLFNNSAKELFEFRQTDVIGKKLSELEDCNINFILDLISE
;
A
#
# COMPACT_ATOMS: atom_id res chain seq x y z
N MET A 1 28.33 10.16 -9.73
CA MET A 1 26.89 10.48 -9.93
C MET A 1 26.01 9.24 -9.92
N LEU A 2 26.27 8.20 -10.73
CA LEU A 2 25.47 6.95 -10.70
C LEU A 2 25.39 6.29 -9.32
N VAL A 3 26.52 6.19 -8.61
CA VAL A 3 26.56 5.68 -7.23
C VAL A 3 25.72 6.53 -6.27
N SER A 4 25.81 7.86 -6.37
CA SER A 4 25.02 8.79 -5.56
C SER A 4 23.52 8.61 -5.81
N ALA A 5 23.14 8.45 -7.08
CA ALA A 5 21.75 8.33 -7.48
C ALA A 5 21.16 6.96 -7.10
N TYR A 6 21.98 5.90 -7.11
CA TYR A 6 21.63 4.60 -6.55
C TYR A 6 21.45 4.64 -5.03
N ILE A 7 22.36 5.33 -4.31
CA ILE A 7 22.24 5.53 -2.86
C ILE A 7 20.97 6.31 -2.53
N GLU A 8 20.68 7.39 -3.26
CA GLU A 8 19.48 8.22 -3.10
C GLU A 8 18.19 7.41 -3.32
N LEU A 9 18.15 6.54 -4.35
CA LEU A 9 17.02 5.66 -4.59
C LEU A 9 16.80 4.68 -3.44
N ARG A 10 17.88 4.05 -2.94
CA ARG A 10 17.78 3.12 -1.82
C ARG A 10 17.35 3.81 -0.52
N GLN A 11 17.85 5.03 -0.30
CA GLN A 11 17.51 5.85 0.86
C GLN A 11 16.05 6.30 0.81
N SER A 12 15.60 6.83 -0.33
CA SER A 12 14.20 7.26 -0.52
C SER A 12 13.23 6.09 -0.39
N LYS A 13 13.56 4.93 -0.95
CA LYS A 13 12.77 3.71 -0.74
C LYS A 13 12.64 3.39 0.74
N LYS A 14 13.75 3.38 1.48
CA LYS A 14 13.73 3.13 2.92
C LYS A 14 12.83 4.12 3.66
N GLU A 15 12.97 5.42 3.40
CA GLU A 15 12.17 6.47 4.02
C GLU A 15 10.67 6.31 3.75
N ILE A 16 10.29 5.94 2.52
CA ILE A 16 8.89 5.67 2.18
C ILE A 16 8.36 4.46 2.94
N PHE A 17 9.13 3.38 3.05
CA PHE A 17 8.73 2.20 3.82
C PHE A 17 8.65 2.49 5.33
N ASP A 18 9.55 3.31 5.86
CA ASP A 18 9.50 3.75 7.26
C ASP A 18 8.23 4.59 7.53
N LEU A 19 7.89 5.52 6.63
CA LEU A 19 6.64 6.30 6.69
C LEU A 19 5.39 5.43 6.56
N LEU A 20 5.39 4.47 5.63
CA LEU A 20 4.30 3.50 5.49
C LEU A 20 4.14 2.66 6.75
N SER A 21 5.24 2.22 7.36
CA SER A 21 5.19 1.46 8.61
C SER A 21 4.59 2.28 9.74
N GLU A 22 4.92 3.57 9.84
CA GLU A 22 4.37 4.49 10.85
C GLU A 22 2.87 4.75 10.62
N GLN A 23 2.46 5.01 9.38
CA GLN A 23 1.05 5.16 9.01
C GLN A 23 0.26 3.89 9.28
N ALA A 24 0.82 2.73 8.96
CA ALA A 24 0.15 1.46 9.16
C ALA A 24 0.01 1.09 10.65
N ALA A 25 1.03 1.41 11.46
CA ALA A 25 0.93 1.27 12.92
C ALA A 25 -0.19 2.16 13.49
N SER A 26 -0.25 3.42 13.06
CA SER A 26 -1.30 4.37 13.46
C SER A 26 -2.69 3.88 13.03
N LEU A 27 -2.83 3.43 11.79
CA LEU A 27 -4.08 2.87 11.28
C LEU A 27 -4.49 1.61 12.05
N SER A 28 -3.55 0.71 12.33
CA SER A 28 -3.80 -0.49 13.13
C SER A 28 -4.31 -0.15 14.54
N GLU A 29 -3.76 0.88 15.16
CA GLU A 29 -4.24 1.40 16.44
C GLU A 29 -5.65 2.00 16.33
N ILE A 30 -5.93 2.80 15.30
CA ILE A 30 -7.26 3.37 15.05
C ILE A 30 -8.30 2.25 14.85
N VAL A 31 -8.00 1.23 14.03
CA VAL A 31 -8.87 0.07 13.79
C VAL A 31 -9.11 -0.70 15.09
N THR A 32 -8.06 -0.94 15.87
CA THR A 32 -8.13 -1.63 17.16
C THR A 32 -9.04 -0.87 18.13
N ASN A 33 -8.78 0.41 18.35
CA ASN A 33 -9.52 1.25 19.29
C ASN A 33 -10.98 1.42 18.85
N SER A 34 -11.23 1.63 17.55
CA SER A 34 -12.59 1.74 17.00
C SER A 34 -13.36 0.43 17.18
N SER A 35 -12.71 -0.71 16.98
CA SER A 35 -13.32 -2.03 17.17
C SER A 35 -13.64 -2.34 18.63
N ILE A 36 -12.73 -2.00 19.56
CA ILE A 36 -12.98 -2.11 21.01
C ILE A 36 -14.14 -1.21 21.42
N ASN A 37 -14.19 0.03 20.92
CA ASN A 37 -15.28 0.97 21.21
C ASN A 37 -16.62 0.47 20.65
N ALA A 38 -16.62 -0.07 19.43
CA ALA A 38 -17.80 -0.69 18.81
C ALA A 38 -18.29 -1.90 19.63
N LEU A 39 -17.38 -2.75 20.10
CA LEU A 39 -17.67 -3.89 20.96
C LEU A 39 -18.30 -3.45 22.29
N ASN A 40 -17.62 -2.53 23.00
CA ASN A 40 -18.12 -1.96 24.25
C ASN A 40 -19.52 -1.34 24.07
N SER A 41 -19.71 -0.57 23.01
CA SER A 41 -21.01 0.04 22.70
C SER A 41 -22.10 -1.00 22.46
N SER A 42 -21.77 -2.09 21.75
CA SER A 42 -22.70 -3.19 21.53
C SER A 42 -23.06 -3.91 22.82
N LEU A 43 -22.09 -4.15 23.70
CA LEU A 43 -22.31 -4.81 25.00
C LEU A 43 -23.17 -3.95 25.93
N VAL A 44 -22.87 -2.65 26.05
CA VAL A 44 -23.67 -1.72 26.86
C VAL A 44 -25.13 -1.69 26.38
N ILE A 45 -25.36 -1.72 25.08
CA ILE A 45 -26.72 -1.70 24.53
C ILE A 45 -27.43 -3.02 24.75
N GLU A 46 -26.72 -4.15 24.64
CA GLU A 46 -27.27 -5.45 25.00
C GLU A 46 -27.67 -5.52 26.47
N ASP A 47 -26.84 -4.99 27.37
CA ASP A 47 -27.14 -4.90 28.81
C ASP A 47 -28.36 -4.01 29.08
N LEU A 48 -28.46 -2.84 28.44
CA LEU A 48 -29.61 -1.95 28.57
C LEU A 48 -30.91 -2.61 28.07
N VAL A 49 -30.86 -3.34 26.96
CA VAL A 49 -32.00 -4.10 26.44
C VAL A 49 -32.38 -5.23 27.40
N THR A 50 -31.39 -5.95 27.92
CA THR A 50 -31.56 -7.04 28.89
C THR A 50 -32.21 -6.54 30.17
N GLU A 51 -31.66 -5.49 30.78
CA GLU A 51 -32.21 -4.90 32.00
C GLU A 51 -33.61 -4.32 31.78
N ARG A 52 -33.87 -3.68 30.65
CA ARG A 52 -35.24 -3.22 30.31
C ARG A 52 -36.22 -4.39 30.27
N LEU A 53 -35.84 -5.50 29.63
CA LEU A 53 -36.69 -6.69 29.55
C LEU A 53 -36.86 -7.34 30.92
N LEU A 54 -35.79 -7.47 31.72
CA LEU A 54 -35.85 -8.03 33.07
C LEU A 54 -36.72 -7.17 33.98
N ASN A 55 -36.65 -5.83 33.90
CA ASN A 55 -37.51 -4.93 34.66
C ASN A 55 -38.99 -5.12 34.31
N ASN A 56 -39.31 -5.26 33.01
CA ASN A 56 -40.66 -5.62 32.57
C ASN A 56 -41.08 -7.00 33.10
N ALA A 57 -40.17 -7.98 33.11
CA ALA A 57 -40.44 -9.33 33.59
C ALA A 57 -40.69 -9.36 35.11
N ARG A 58 -39.89 -8.62 35.89
CA ARG A 58 -40.05 -8.43 37.34
C ARG A 58 -41.40 -7.75 37.66
N MET A 59 -41.78 -6.74 36.89
CA MET A 59 -43.11 -6.11 36.98
C MET A 59 -44.22 -7.13 36.71
N MET A 60 -44.10 -7.92 35.63
CA MET A 60 -45.05 -8.98 35.32
C MET A 60 -45.15 -10.04 36.41
N ARG A 61 -44.03 -10.43 37.02
CA ARG A 61 -44.00 -11.35 38.18
C ARG A 61 -44.81 -10.81 39.35
N ARG A 62 -44.72 -9.50 39.62
CA ARG A 62 -45.51 -8.84 40.67
C ARG A 62 -47.01 -8.79 40.33
N LEU A 63 -47.38 -8.62 39.07
CA LEU A 63 -48.78 -8.68 38.64
C LEU A 63 -49.34 -10.11 38.66
N ASP A 64 -48.52 -11.11 38.31
CA ASP A 64 -48.86 -12.54 38.40
C ASP A 64 -49.15 -12.93 39.84
N SER A 65 -48.35 -12.46 40.82
CA SER A 65 -48.53 -12.79 42.24
C SER A 65 -49.87 -12.30 42.80
N LEU A 66 -50.41 -11.20 42.27
CA LEU A 66 -51.71 -10.65 42.61
C LEU A 66 -52.88 -11.32 41.86
N GLY A 67 -52.61 -12.36 41.05
CA GLY A 67 -53.62 -13.03 40.23
C GLY A 67 -54.16 -12.15 39.09
N GLY A 68 -53.45 -11.07 38.74
CA GLY A 68 -53.96 -10.00 37.90
C GLY A 68 -53.76 -10.20 36.40
N LEU A 69 -53.13 -11.27 35.93
CA LEU A 69 -52.76 -11.44 34.52
C LEU A 69 -53.85 -12.14 33.70
N THR A 70 -54.28 -11.48 32.62
CA THR A 70 -55.22 -12.00 31.62
C THR A 70 -54.66 -11.76 30.23
N VAL A 71 -55.13 -12.51 29.22
CA VAL A 71 -54.70 -12.33 27.82
C VAL A 71 -54.82 -10.87 27.35
N LYS A 72 -55.94 -10.21 27.67
CA LYS A 72 -56.17 -8.80 27.33
C LYS A 72 -55.12 -7.87 27.97
N LYS A 73 -54.78 -8.09 29.24
CA LYS A 73 -53.72 -7.31 29.90
C LYS A 73 -52.34 -7.58 29.31
N LEU A 74 -52.03 -8.84 28.98
CA LEU A 74 -50.76 -9.16 28.31
C LEU A 74 -50.65 -8.49 26.94
N ILE A 75 -51.74 -8.41 26.17
CA ILE A 75 -51.77 -7.67 24.89
C ILE A 75 -51.50 -6.18 25.13
N ASN A 76 -52.17 -5.55 26.10
CA ASN A 76 -51.98 -4.13 26.39
C ASN A 76 -50.56 -3.84 26.86
N ILE A 77 -50.05 -4.59 27.84
CA ILE A 77 -48.69 -4.41 28.36
C ILE A 77 -47.66 -4.64 27.25
N GLY A 78 -47.90 -5.64 26.39
CA GLY A 78 -47.04 -5.91 25.23
C GLY A 78 -46.98 -4.72 24.26
N LYS A 79 -48.12 -4.09 23.97
CA LYS A 79 -48.18 -2.89 23.13
C LYS A 79 -47.52 -1.67 23.79
N GLU A 80 -47.86 -1.38 25.04
CA GLU A 80 -47.38 -0.21 25.79
C GLU A 80 -45.87 -0.23 26.02
N ASN A 81 -45.29 -1.42 26.21
CA ASN A 81 -43.86 -1.58 26.52
C ASN A 81 -43.04 -2.04 25.31
N HIS A 82 -43.66 -2.11 24.11
CA HIS A 82 -43.06 -2.60 22.87
C HIS A 82 -42.46 -4.01 23.01
N LEU A 83 -43.14 -4.89 23.75
CA LEU A 83 -42.76 -6.29 23.88
C LEU A 83 -43.43 -7.09 22.76
N TYR A 84 -42.61 -7.82 22.01
CA TYR A 84 -43.10 -8.62 20.89
C TYR A 84 -43.94 -9.81 21.39
N ARG A 85 -43.43 -10.57 22.37
CA ARG A 85 -44.19 -11.67 22.99
C ARG A 85 -43.99 -11.74 24.49
N ILE A 86 -45.08 -12.06 25.19
CA ILE A 86 -45.12 -12.44 26.58
C ILE A 86 -45.68 -13.85 26.65
N ASN A 87 -44.99 -14.77 27.31
CA ASN A 87 -45.46 -16.13 27.53
C ASN A 87 -45.35 -16.47 29.02
N ILE A 88 -46.39 -17.10 29.56
CA ILE A 88 -46.40 -17.59 30.94
C ILE A 88 -46.45 -19.11 30.87
N PHE A 89 -45.56 -19.75 31.63
CA PHE A 89 -45.42 -21.19 31.70
C PHE A 89 -45.77 -21.69 33.11
N ASP A 90 -46.28 -22.92 33.19
CA ASP A 90 -46.44 -23.66 34.44
C ASP A 90 -45.11 -24.28 34.91
N LYS A 91 -45.13 -25.05 36.01
CA LYS A 91 -43.95 -25.71 36.59
C LYS A 91 -43.41 -26.82 35.68
N GLN A 92 -44.25 -27.38 34.83
CA GLN A 92 -43.92 -28.42 33.87
C GLN A 92 -43.39 -27.83 32.56
N GLY A 93 -43.30 -26.50 32.45
CA GLY A 93 -42.82 -25.79 31.28
C GLY A 93 -43.86 -25.71 30.17
N ASN A 94 -45.15 -25.99 30.42
CA ASN A 94 -46.22 -25.82 29.46
C ASN A 94 -46.70 -24.37 29.47
N ARG A 95 -46.91 -23.80 28.28
CA ARG A 95 -47.43 -22.44 28.16
C ARG A 95 -48.91 -22.38 28.56
N ILE A 96 -49.23 -21.54 29.53
CA ILE A 96 -50.60 -21.33 30.03
C ILE A 96 -51.24 -20.02 29.56
N LEU A 97 -50.43 -18.98 29.29
CA LEU A 97 -50.92 -17.68 28.79
C LEU A 97 -49.92 -17.08 27.79
N SER A 98 -50.43 -16.31 26.84
CA SER A 98 -49.63 -15.56 25.88
C SER A 98 -50.35 -14.29 25.43
N ASN A 99 -49.60 -13.27 25.02
CA ASN A 99 -50.15 -12.08 24.35
C ASN A 99 -50.32 -12.26 22.83
N ARG A 100 -50.06 -13.45 22.28
CA ARG A 100 -50.21 -13.69 20.84
C ARG A 100 -51.67 -13.56 20.42
N ILE A 101 -51.93 -12.67 19.46
CA ILE A 101 -53.20 -12.59 18.75
C ILE A 101 -53.11 -13.55 17.54
N PRO A 102 -54.10 -14.42 17.29
CA PRO A 102 -54.11 -15.23 16.07
C PRO A 102 -54.11 -14.33 14.83
N GLU A 103 -53.09 -14.45 13.98
CA GLU A 103 -53.01 -13.72 12.72
C GLU A 103 -53.87 -14.45 11.67
N LYS A 104 -54.75 -13.73 10.97
CA LYS A 104 -55.57 -14.30 9.89
C LYS A 104 -54.66 -14.91 8.82
N GLY A 105 -54.88 -16.19 8.49
CA GLY A 105 -54.14 -16.90 7.44
C GLY A 105 -52.92 -17.69 7.91
N HIS A 106 -52.50 -17.54 9.17
CA HIS A 106 -51.42 -18.32 9.75
C HIS A 106 -51.97 -19.45 10.64
N ILE A 107 -52.20 -20.64 10.06
CA ILE A 107 -52.58 -21.85 10.78
C ILE A 107 -51.33 -22.40 11.49
N HIS A 108 -50.94 -21.78 12.59
CA HIS A 108 -49.99 -22.40 13.50
C HIS A 108 -50.78 -23.08 14.61
N PRO A 109 -50.61 -24.39 14.85
CA PRO A 109 -51.32 -25.07 15.92
C PRO A 109 -51.10 -24.31 17.23
N GLU A 110 -52.17 -24.08 17.98
CA GLU A 110 -52.14 -23.67 19.39
C GLU A 110 -51.56 -24.79 20.27
N GLY A 111 -50.49 -25.45 19.81
CA GLY A 111 -49.88 -26.55 20.52
C GLY A 111 -49.47 -26.08 21.91
N ILE A 112 -49.67 -26.96 22.88
CA ILE A 112 -49.05 -26.93 24.20
C ILE A 112 -47.54 -26.83 23.94
N VAL A 113 -47.01 -25.60 23.93
CA VAL A 113 -45.58 -25.37 23.73
C VAL A 113 -44.94 -25.67 25.08
N ASN A 114 -44.25 -26.81 25.16
CA ASN A 114 -43.42 -27.12 26.29
C ASN A 114 -41.99 -26.57 26.06
N ARG A 115 -41.47 -25.83 27.05
CA ARG A 115 -40.13 -25.23 27.04
C ARG A 115 -39.30 -25.64 28.26
N TYR A 116 -39.60 -26.79 28.87
CA TYR A 116 -38.94 -27.21 30.11
C TYR A 116 -37.41 -27.17 30.00
N LYS A 117 -36.82 -27.77 28.95
CA LYS A 117 -35.36 -27.79 28.75
C LYS A 117 -34.72 -26.40 28.68
N GLU A 118 -35.39 -25.44 28.03
CA GLU A 118 -34.88 -24.07 27.88
C GLU A 118 -35.01 -23.27 29.18
N LEU A 119 -36.03 -23.59 29.99
CA LEU A 119 -36.35 -22.90 31.23
C LEU A 119 -35.90 -23.68 32.46
N GLU A 120 -35.15 -24.76 32.27
CA GLU A 120 -34.75 -25.69 33.32
C GLU A 120 -34.10 -24.97 34.51
N PRO A 121 -33.14 -24.03 34.32
CA PRO A 121 -32.53 -23.31 35.45
C PRO A 121 -33.54 -22.55 36.31
N ILE A 122 -34.63 -22.05 35.72
CA ILE A 122 -35.70 -21.35 36.47
C ILE A 122 -36.64 -22.37 37.12
N LEU A 123 -37.03 -23.42 36.40
CA LEU A 123 -38.02 -24.41 36.85
C LEU A 123 -37.43 -25.35 37.93
N SER A 124 -36.13 -25.59 37.89
CA SER A 124 -35.34 -26.35 38.89
C SER A 124 -34.96 -25.51 40.12
N ARG A 125 -35.17 -24.17 40.06
CA ARG A 125 -34.82 -23.19 41.10
C ARG A 125 -33.33 -22.93 41.27
N GLU A 126 -32.53 -23.23 40.26
CA GLU A 126 -31.13 -22.84 40.22
C GLU A 126 -30.98 -21.32 40.13
N THR A 127 -31.85 -20.66 39.36
CA THR A 127 -31.87 -19.20 39.23
C THR A 127 -33.30 -18.63 39.20
N ASN A 128 -33.44 -17.36 39.56
CA ASN A 128 -34.70 -16.62 39.44
C ASN A 128 -34.83 -15.86 38.11
N GLU A 129 -33.71 -15.61 37.43
CA GLU A 129 -33.65 -14.84 36.20
C GLU A 129 -32.70 -15.55 35.23
N LEU A 130 -33.08 -15.59 33.95
CA LEU A 130 -32.31 -16.25 32.91
C LEU A 130 -32.32 -15.36 31.66
N ILE A 131 -31.12 -15.04 31.19
CA ILE A 131 -30.93 -14.38 29.90
C ILE A 131 -30.86 -15.49 28.85
N ILE A 132 -31.87 -15.56 27.98
CA ILE A 132 -31.90 -16.52 26.87
C ILE A 132 -31.13 -15.95 25.67
N GLY A 133 -31.11 -14.62 25.52
CA GLY A 133 -30.36 -13.92 24.50
C GLY A 133 -31.01 -13.98 23.11
N LEU A 134 -30.18 -13.81 22.07
CA LEU A 134 -30.58 -13.86 20.66
C LEU A 134 -30.92 -15.29 20.23
N LYS A 135 -32.17 -15.51 19.80
CA LYS A 135 -32.65 -16.80 19.32
C LYS A 135 -33.46 -16.67 18.04
N THR A 136 -33.28 -17.60 17.11
CA THR A 136 -34.18 -17.73 15.95
C THR A 136 -35.53 -18.24 16.44
N ALA A 137 -36.61 -17.60 16.01
CA ALA A 137 -37.95 -18.01 16.37
C ALA A 137 -38.19 -19.46 15.94
N SER A 138 -38.84 -20.23 16.80
CA SER A 138 -39.05 -21.67 16.56
C SER A 138 -39.88 -22.01 15.31
N PHE A 139 -40.50 -21.02 14.68
CA PHE A 139 -41.40 -21.19 13.53
C PHE A 139 -41.25 -20.09 12.46
N SER A 140 -40.27 -19.19 12.58
CA SER A 140 -39.96 -18.16 11.57
C SER A 140 -38.44 -17.93 11.50
N LYS A 141 -37.93 -17.40 10.38
CA LYS A 141 -36.52 -16.98 10.26
C LYS A 141 -36.18 -15.73 11.09
N GLU A 142 -37.15 -15.15 11.78
CA GLU A 142 -36.99 -13.94 12.57
C GLU A 142 -36.23 -14.24 13.86
N LYS A 143 -35.32 -13.35 14.24
CA LYS A 143 -34.58 -13.44 15.49
C LYS A 143 -35.30 -12.65 16.58
N ARG A 144 -35.20 -13.14 17.81
CA ARG A 144 -35.79 -12.52 19.00
C ARG A 144 -34.75 -12.48 20.10
N TYR A 145 -34.78 -11.42 20.89
CA TYR A 145 -34.03 -11.35 22.13
C TYR A 145 -34.96 -11.71 23.27
N ALA A 146 -34.58 -12.65 24.13
CA ALA A 146 -35.47 -13.16 25.18
C ALA A 146 -34.81 -13.20 26.55
N VAL A 147 -35.64 -12.94 27.57
CA VAL A 147 -35.29 -13.14 28.99
C VAL A 147 -36.44 -13.88 29.67
N ALA A 148 -36.11 -14.55 30.77
CA ALA A 148 -37.08 -15.26 31.58
C ALA A 148 -36.89 -14.96 33.07
N VAL A 149 -38.00 -14.96 33.80
CA VAL A 149 -38.01 -14.84 35.26
C VAL A 149 -38.91 -15.89 35.89
N SER A 150 -38.58 -16.32 37.11
CA SER A 150 -39.41 -17.22 37.90
C SER A 150 -40.76 -16.58 38.22
N ARG A 151 -41.84 -17.37 38.20
CA ARG A 151 -43.15 -16.93 38.68
C ARG A 151 -43.19 -16.95 40.21
N ALA A 152 -43.96 -16.03 40.79
CA ALA A 152 -44.20 -16.02 42.23
C ALA A 152 -44.73 -17.38 42.72
N PHE A 153 -44.32 -17.77 43.93
CA PHE A 153 -44.68 -19.05 44.56
C PHE A 153 -44.28 -20.27 43.71
N ASN A 154 -43.21 -20.14 42.91
CA ASN A 154 -42.65 -21.19 42.06
C ASN A 154 -43.69 -21.81 41.11
N ARG A 155 -44.57 -20.98 40.52
CA ARG A 155 -45.67 -21.43 39.63
C ARG A 155 -45.24 -21.71 38.19
N GLY A 156 -43.95 -21.61 37.89
CA GLY A 156 -43.37 -21.76 36.56
C GLY A 156 -42.52 -20.55 36.19
N ALA A 157 -42.55 -20.13 34.93
CA ALA A 157 -41.72 -19.04 34.41
C ALA A 157 -42.51 -18.03 33.57
N ILE A 158 -42.02 -16.79 33.49
CA ILE A 158 -42.50 -15.73 32.59
C ILE A 158 -41.38 -15.44 31.61
N VAL A 159 -41.67 -15.55 30.32
CA VAL A 159 -40.70 -15.30 29.24
C VAL A 159 -41.15 -14.10 28.43
N LEU A 160 -40.27 -13.11 28.32
CA LEU A 160 -40.47 -11.92 27.53
C LEU A 160 -39.54 -11.93 26.31
N ASN A 161 -40.08 -11.54 25.16
CA ASN A 161 -39.34 -11.44 23.92
C ASN A 161 -39.47 -10.03 23.34
N LEU A 162 -38.35 -9.50 22.85
CA LEU A 162 -38.29 -8.35 21.95
C LEU A 162 -38.15 -8.85 20.50
N ASP A 163 -38.71 -8.10 19.55
CA ASP A 163 -38.33 -8.26 18.14
C ASP A 163 -36.87 -7.81 18.00
N ALA A 164 -35.97 -8.72 17.63
CA ALA A 164 -34.57 -8.38 17.53
C ALA A 164 -34.25 -7.53 16.30
N LYS A 165 -35.22 -7.19 15.43
CA LYS A 165 -34.97 -6.38 14.23
C LYS A 165 -34.26 -5.07 14.57
N GLU A 166 -34.79 -4.28 15.50
CA GLU A 166 -34.20 -2.99 15.87
C GLU A 166 -32.81 -3.16 16.51
N PHE A 167 -32.67 -4.14 17.41
CA PHE A 167 -31.39 -4.48 18.04
C PHE A 167 -30.33 -4.94 17.02
N LEU A 168 -30.72 -5.75 16.03
CA LEU A 168 -29.84 -6.23 14.97
C LEU A 168 -29.48 -5.13 13.98
N GLU A 169 -30.43 -4.27 13.61
CA GLU A 169 -30.15 -3.08 12.79
C GLU A 169 -29.19 -2.12 13.50
N PHE A 170 -29.36 -1.94 14.81
CA PHE A 170 -28.40 -1.19 15.61
C PHE A 170 -27.02 -1.85 15.61
N ARG A 171 -26.93 -3.17 15.86
CA ARG A 171 -25.66 -3.93 15.78
C ARG A 171 -24.99 -3.83 14.42
N LYS A 172 -25.75 -3.77 13.33
CA LYS A 172 -25.23 -3.53 11.97
C LYS A 172 -24.69 -2.11 11.76
N LYS A 173 -25.19 -1.13 12.51
CA LYS A 173 -24.75 0.27 12.43
C LYS A 173 -23.56 0.60 13.31
N ILE A 174 -23.35 -0.15 14.39
CA ILE A 174 -22.34 0.19 15.42
C ILE A 174 -21.38 -0.96 15.77
N GLY A 175 -21.57 -2.16 15.21
CA GLY A 175 -20.74 -3.32 15.53
C GLY A 175 -19.35 -3.27 14.88
N ILE A 176 -18.45 -4.15 15.32
CA ILE A 176 -17.06 -4.25 14.82
C ILE A 176 -17.00 -4.31 13.29
N GLY A 177 -17.88 -5.11 12.67
CA GLY A 177 -17.92 -5.20 11.20
C GLY A 177 -18.19 -3.88 10.50
N LYS A 178 -19.02 -3.01 11.08
CA LYS A 178 -19.28 -1.68 10.53
C LYS A 178 -18.09 -0.75 10.72
N ALA A 179 -17.44 -0.77 11.90
CA ALA A 179 -16.23 0.00 12.14
C ALA A 179 -15.09 -0.40 11.18
N VAL A 180 -14.89 -1.70 10.95
CA VAL A 180 -13.95 -2.22 9.96
C VAL A 180 -14.28 -1.72 8.56
N GLN A 181 -15.56 -1.75 8.17
CA GLN A 181 -16.00 -1.31 6.86
C GLN A 181 -15.81 0.21 6.65
N ASP A 182 -16.20 1.03 7.63
CA ASP A 182 -16.05 2.48 7.56
C ASP A 182 -14.59 2.92 7.44
N ILE A 183 -13.67 2.18 8.06
CA ILE A 183 -12.24 2.46 7.93
C ILE A 183 -11.72 1.95 6.58
N SER A 184 -12.18 0.79 6.10
CA SER A 184 -11.72 0.23 4.82
C SER A 184 -12.10 1.07 3.60
N ASP A 185 -13.12 1.92 3.70
CA ASP A 185 -13.55 2.80 2.61
C ASP A 185 -12.56 3.96 2.34
N ASN A 186 -11.47 4.08 3.12
CA ASN A 186 -10.44 5.09 2.89
C ASN A 186 -9.50 4.70 1.73
N PRO A 187 -9.15 5.65 0.83
CA PRO A 187 -8.15 5.41 -0.21
C PRO A 187 -6.83 4.91 0.37
N GLY A 188 -6.20 3.94 -0.31
CA GLY A 188 -4.93 3.34 0.10
C GLY A 188 -5.06 2.10 0.99
N ILE A 189 -6.28 1.73 1.40
CA ILE A 189 -6.56 0.48 2.11
C ILE A 189 -7.23 -0.50 1.14
N GLU A 190 -6.56 -1.62 0.87
CA GLU A 190 -7.09 -2.69 0.01
C GLU A 190 -8.06 -3.59 0.79
N TYR A 191 -7.69 -3.91 2.03
CA TYR A 191 -8.55 -4.68 2.92
C TYR A 191 -8.27 -4.44 4.40
N ILE A 192 -9.29 -4.73 5.20
CA ILE A 192 -9.16 -4.91 6.65
C ILE A 192 -9.92 -6.17 7.03
N VAL A 193 -9.29 -7.07 7.78
CA VAL A 193 -9.90 -8.33 8.23
C VAL A 193 -9.60 -8.53 9.71
N LEU A 194 -10.62 -8.87 10.48
CA LEU A 194 -10.50 -9.50 11.79
C LEU A 194 -10.71 -11.00 11.63
N GLN A 195 -9.70 -11.79 11.97
CA GLN A 195 -9.68 -13.24 11.78
C GLN A 195 -9.32 -13.96 13.08
N ASP A 196 -9.98 -15.08 13.37
CA ASP A 196 -9.60 -16.01 14.44
C ASP A 196 -9.14 -17.37 13.86
N SER A 197 -9.01 -18.38 14.71
CA SER A 197 -8.62 -19.73 14.29
C SER A 197 -9.70 -20.45 13.48
N LEU A 198 -10.96 -20.02 13.56
CA LEU A 198 -12.11 -20.60 12.84
C LEU A 198 -12.34 -19.91 11.49
N GLY A 199 -12.04 -18.63 11.36
CA GLY A 199 -12.16 -17.90 10.10
C GLY A 199 -12.34 -16.38 10.27
N ILE A 200 -13.01 -15.76 9.30
CA ILE A 200 -13.25 -14.32 9.26
C ILE A 200 -14.37 -13.96 10.26
N LEU A 201 -14.05 -13.10 11.23
CA LEU A 201 -15.02 -12.53 12.17
C LEU A 201 -15.65 -11.24 11.61
N ALA A 202 -14.84 -10.41 10.96
CA ALA A 202 -15.25 -9.19 10.29
C ALA A 202 -14.29 -8.88 9.15
N ALA A 203 -14.78 -8.31 8.05
CA ALA A 203 -13.93 -7.90 6.95
C ALA A 203 -14.52 -6.73 6.16
N SER A 204 -13.66 -6.03 5.44
CA SER A 204 -14.04 -5.10 4.39
C SER A 204 -14.81 -5.81 3.28
N SER A 205 -15.64 -5.05 2.55
CA SER A 205 -16.49 -5.61 1.50
C SER A 205 -15.71 -6.22 0.31
N SER A 206 -14.45 -5.85 0.14
CA SER A 206 -13.52 -6.40 -0.85
C SER A 206 -13.11 -7.85 -0.57
N VAL A 207 -13.28 -8.33 0.67
CA VAL A 207 -12.75 -9.63 1.11
C VAL A 207 -13.84 -10.69 1.07
N ASN A 208 -13.64 -11.69 0.19
CA ASN A 208 -14.47 -12.90 0.16
C ASN A 208 -13.80 -14.09 0.84
N GLU A 209 -12.48 -14.17 0.75
CA GLU A 209 -11.68 -15.26 1.29
C GLU A 209 -10.33 -14.76 1.80
N MET A 210 -9.77 -15.49 2.77
CA MET A 210 -8.46 -15.22 3.35
C MET A 210 -7.76 -16.53 3.70
N SER A 211 -6.43 -16.52 3.64
CA SER A 211 -5.61 -17.62 4.13
C SER A 211 -5.86 -17.89 5.62
N SER A 212 -5.88 -19.15 6.00
CA SER A 212 -5.99 -19.53 7.42
C SER A 212 -4.75 -19.10 8.19
N ILE A 213 -4.93 -18.62 9.43
CA ILE A 213 -3.84 -18.32 10.37
C ILE A 213 -2.90 -19.53 10.51
N SER A 214 -3.44 -20.74 10.60
CA SER A 214 -2.66 -21.96 10.80
C SER A 214 -1.78 -22.34 9.61
N SER A 215 -2.12 -21.88 8.41
CA SER A 215 -1.37 -22.15 7.18
C SER A 215 -0.21 -21.17 6.95
N ASP A 216 -0.12 -20.10 7.74
CA ASP A 216 0.80 -19.00 7.51
C ASP A 216 1.70 -18.75 8.73
N LYS A 217 3.00 -19.04 8.56
CA LYS A 217 4.00 -18.91 9.63
C LYS A 217 4.14 -17.47 10.15
N PHE A 218 3.93 -16.47 9.28
CA PHE A 218 3.99 -15.06 9.67
C PHE A 218 2.81 -14.72 10.59
N LEU A 219 1.60 -15.17 10.24
CA LEU A 219 0.41 -14.94 11.06
C LEU A 219 0.50 -15.65 12.41
N LEU A 220 1.02 -16.89 12.45
CA LEU A 220 1.26 -17.59 13.72
C LEU A 220 2.18 -16.79 14.65
N THR A 221 3.23 -16.16 14.11
CA THR A 221 4.15 -15.35 14.92
C THR A 221 3.46 -14.08 15.43
N ALA A 222 2.59 -13.48 14.62
CA ALA A 222 1.82 -12.30 15.00
C ALA A 222 0.79 -12.60 16.12
N VAL A 223 0.19 -13.80 16.16
CA VAL A 223 -0.74 -14.21 17.23
C VAL A 223 -0.06 -14.20 18.61
N PHE A 224 1.19 -14.66 18.69
CA PHE A 224 1.91 -14.77 19.97
C PHE A 224 2.67 -13.49 20.37
N SER A 225 2.75 -12.50 19.48
CA SER A 225 3.45 -11.24 19.74
C SER A 225 2.46 -10.11 19.90
N ASN A 226 2.58 -9.32 20.97
CA ASN A 226 1.79 -8.10 21.14
C ASN A 226 2.36 -6.94 20.27
N ILE A 227 2.99 -7.28 19.16
CA ILE A 227 3.80 -6.39 18.32
C ILE A 227 3.15 -6.35 16.94
N THR A 228 3.08 -5.15 16.38
CA THR A 228 2.67 -4.95 14.99
C THR A 228 3.70 -5.59 14.06
N SER A 229 3.29 -6.63 13.32
CA SER A 229 4.12 -7.33 12.34
C SER A 229 3.75 -6.87 10.94
N THR A 230 4.73 -6.71 10.05
CA THR A 230 4.49 -6.24 8.68
C THR A 230 5.18 -7.13 7.64
N ARG A 231 4.59 -7.20 6.45
CA ARG A 231 5.19 -7.85 5.27
C ARG A 231 4.63 -7.29 3.98
N VAL A 232 5.29 -7.60 2.87
CA VAL A 232 4.74 -7.40 1.52
C VAL A 232 4.23 -8.75 1.00
N ILE A 233 3.02 -8.79 0.47
CA ILE A 233 2.37 -9.99 -0.05
C ILE A 233 1.48 -9.64 -1.24
N ASP A 234 1.30 -10.59 -2.15
CA ASP A 234 0.30 -10.46 -3.23
C ASP A 234 -1.08 -10.89 -2.72
N TYR A 235 -2.07 -10.03 -2.93
CA TYR A 235 -3.48 -10.26 -2.63
C TYR A 235 -4.30 -9.90 -3.87
N ASN A 236 -5.05 -10.86 -4.43
CA ASN A 236 -5.83 -10.68 -5.66
C ASN A 236 -5.03 -10.02 -6.80
N ASP A 237 -3.84 -10.56 -7.09
CA ASP A 237 -2.90 -10.05 -8.10
C ASP A 237 -2.40 -8.61 -7.85
N THR A 238 -2.60 -8.08 -6.64
CA THR A 238 -2.15 -6.75 -6.22
C THR A 238 -1.17 -6.88 -5.07
N GLU A 239 -0.02 -6.22 -5.18
CA GLU A 239 0.99 -6.23 -4.13
C GLU A 239 0.58 -5.27 -3.00
N VAL A 240 0.46 -5.79 -1.79
CA VAL A 240 0.04 -5.03 -0.62
C VAL A 240 1.09 -5.07 0.49
N TYR A 241 1.20 -3.96 1.21
CA TYR A 241 1.90 -3.90 2.49
C TYR A 241 0.92 -4.33 3.58
N GLU A 242 1.02 -5.59 3.99
CA GLU A 242 0.16 -6.19 5.01
C GLU A 242 0.71 -5.91 6.41
N VAL A 243 -0.17 -5.42 7.28
CA VAL A 243 0.09 -5.17 8.69
C VAL A 243 -0.82 -6.02 9.55
N VAL A 244 -0.22 -6.73 10.52
CA VAL A 244 -0.90 -7.69 11.37
C VAL A 244 -0.67 -7.37 12.84
N LYS A 245 -1.76 -7.35 13.60
CA LYS A 245 -1.75 -7.07 15.04
C LYS A 245 -2.80 -7.90 15.76
N GLY A 246 -2.44 -8.47 16.91
CA GLY A 246 -3.40 -9.16 17.79
C GLY A 246 -4.42 -8.20 18.41
N LEU A 247 -5.66 -8.65 18.53
CA LEU A 247 -6.74 -7.99 19.26
C LEU A 247 -7.05 -8.78 20.53
N ASN A 248 -6.84 -8.14 21.67
CA ASN A 248 -7.25 -8.64 22.98
C ASN A 248 -8.38 -7.77 23.53
N TYR A 249 -9.34 -8.38 24.19
CA TYR A 249 -10.42 -7.70 24.90
C TYR A 249 -10.59 -8.34 26.27
N ASN A 250 -10.48 -7.56 27.36
CA ASN A 250 -10.50 -8.06 28.74
C ASN A 250 -9.55 -9.26 28.97
N ASP A 251 -8.32 -9.15 28.48
CA ASP A 251 -7.27 -10.19 28.52
C ASP A 251 -7.60 -11.50 27.76
N GLU A 252 -8.70 -11.52 27.00
CA GLU A 252 -9.05 -12.61 26.10
C GLU A 252 -8.62 -12.27 24.66
N PHE A 253 -7.93 -13.20 24.01
CA PHE A 253 -7.54 -13.07 22.61
C PHE A 253 -8.75 -13.30 21.70
N ILE A 254 -9.15 -12.26 20.98
CA ILE A 254 -10.30 -12.30 20.07
C ILE A 254 -9.87 -12.77 18.67
N GLY A 255 -8.69 -12.35 18.22
CA GLY A 255 -8.20 -12.64 16.88
C GLY A 255 -7.06 -11.71 16.46
N ILE A 256 -6.74 -11.72 15.17
CA ILE A 256 -5.78 -10.79 14.57
C ILE A 256 -6.49 -9.85 13.59
N PHE A 257 -6.09 -8.59 13.61
CA PHE A 257 -6.33 -7.68 12.51
C PHE A 257 -5.27 -7.88 11.44
N ARG A 258 -5.71 -7.94 10.17
CA ARG A 258 -4.87 -7.94 8.96
C ARG A 258 -5.32 -6.75 8.11
N ILE A 259 -4.40 -5.83 7.84
CA ILE A 259 -4.67 -4.59 7.10
C ILE A 259 -3.74 -4.57 5.88
N GLY A 260 -4.30 -4.62 4.68
CA GLY A 260 -3.55 -4.51 3.44
C GLY A 260 -3.55 -3.06 2.96
N LEU A 261 -2.37 -2.44 2.88
CA LEU A 261 -2.19 -1.13 2.28
C LEU A 261 -1.69 -1.26 0.85
N THR A 262 -2.22 -0.44 -0.07
CA THR A 262 -1.78 -0.44 -1.47
C THR A 262 -0.35 0.07 -1.58
N LEU A 263 0.48 -0.56 -2.41
CA LEU A 263 1.84 -0.07 -2.70
C LEU A 263 1.91 0.84 -3.94
N ASP A 264 0.78 1.15 -4.58
CA ASP A 264 0.72 1.90 -5.83
C ASP A 264 1.47 3.22 -5.80
N GLU A 265 1.29 4.00 -4.72
CA GLU A 265 1.99 5.28 -4.57
C GLU A 265 3.51 5.08 -4.50
N VAL A 266 3.96 4.08 -3.74
CA VAL A 266 5.39 3.72 -3.62
C VAL A 266 5.94 3.29 -4.96
N ARG A 267 5.24 2.38 -5.65
CA ARG A 267 5.65 1.86 -6.96
C ARG A 267 5.67 2.97 -8.02
N SER A 268 4.73 3.90 -7.96
CA SER A 268 4.71 5.07 -8.86
C SER A 268 5.94 5.98 -8.63
N VAL A 269 6.33 6.19 -7.37
CA VAL A 269 7.52 6.99 -7.01
C VAL A 269 8.78 6.27 -7.48
N GLU A 270 8.92 4.98 -7.18
CA GLU A 270 10.05 4.16 -7.63
C GLU A 270 10.21 4.22 -9.16
N ASN A 271 9.12 4.04 -9.92
CA ASN A 271 9.15 4.07 -11.38
C ASN A 271 9.56 5.44 -11.93
N ARG A 272 9.05 6.55 -11.34
CA ARG A 272 9.47 7.91 -11.73
C ARG A 272 10.96 8.13 -11.46
N MET A 273 11.48 7.65 -10.34
CA MET A 273 12.91 7.76 -10.00
C MET A 273 13.77 6.96 -10.98
N VAL A 274 13.39 5.72 -11.30
CA VAL A 274 14.12 4.88 -12.27
C VAL A 274 14.14 5.52 -13.66
N GLN A 275 13.00 6.04 -14.13
CA GLN A 275 12.94 6.75 -15.42
C GLN A 275 13.88 7.95 -15.45
N ARG A 276 13.89 8.76 -14.38
CA ARG A 276 14.81 9.90 -14.25
C ARG A 276 16.28 9.46 -14.30
N LEU A 277 16.64 8.35 -13.65
CA LEU A 277 18.00 7.79 -13.69
C LEU A 277 18.42 7.38 -15.10
N VAL A 278 17.53 6.72 -15.84
CA VAL A 278 17.79 6.30 -17.23
C VAL A 278 18.05 7.52 -18.11
N ILE A 279 17.20 8.55 -18.02
CA ILE A 279 17.34 9.79 -18.80
C ILE A 279 18.69 10.48 -18.49
N ILE A 280 19.03 10.64 -17.22
CA ILE A 280 20.30 11.24 -16.80
C ILE A 280 21.49 10.41 -17.31
N SER A 281 21.40 9.09 -17.27
CA SER A 281 22.45 8.19 -17.76
C SER A 281 22.68 8.34 -19.26
N ILE A 282 21.61 8.45 -20.06
CA ILE A 282 21.69 8.68 -21.51
C ILE A 282 22.35 10.04 -21.82
N ILE A 283 21.94 11.10 -21.11
CA ILE A 283 22.53 12.44 -21.30
C ILE A 283 24.03 12.43 -20.97
N LEU A 284 24.42 11.80 -19.87
CA LEU A 284 25.83 11.69 -19.49
C LEU A 284 26.63 10.88 -20.50
N ALA A 285 26.09 9.78 -21.01
CA ALA A 285 26.73 9.00 -22.06
C ALA A 285 26.96 9.83 -23.33
N ALA A 286 25.96 10.62 -23.74
CA ALA A 286 26.09 11.53 -24.89
C ALA A 286 27.19 12.58 -24.67
N ILE A 287 27.23 13.21 -23.50
CA ILE A 287 28.29 14.17 -23.13
C ILE A 287 29.67 13.49 -23.14
N SER A 288 29.78 12.29 -22.57
CA SER A 288 31.03 11.52 -22.56
C SER A 288 31.52 11.20 -23.98
N ILE A 289 30.61 10.84 -24.89
CA ILE A 289 30.94 10.59 -26.31
C ILE A 289 31.46 11.88 -26.97
N ILE A 290 30.80 13.01 -26.74
CA ILE A 290 31.22 14.31 -27.29
C ILE A 290 32.61 14.69 -26.78
N VAL A 291 32.85 14.60 -25.47
CA VAL A 291 34.15 14.92 -24.87
C VAL A 291 35.25 13.99 -25.39
N LEU A 292 34.99 12.69 -25.49
CA LEU A 292 35.94 11.73 -26.03
C LEU A 292 36.26 12.03 -27.50
N SER A 293 35.24 12.35 -28.31
CA SER A 293 35.41 12.74 -29.72
C SER A 293 36.29 13.98 -29.86
N ILE A 294 36.09 15.00 -29.02
CA ILE A 294 36.94 16.20 -28.98
C ILE A 294 38.39 15.83 -28.63
N ILE A 295 38.60 14.97 -27.63
CA ILE A 295 39.94 14.53 -27.21
C ILE A 295 40.66 13.79 -28.37
N VAL A 296 39.99 12.82 -28.99
CA VAL A 296 40.56 12.04 -30.10
C VAL A 296 40.90 12.94 -31.29
N THR A 297 39.99 13.86 -31.65
CA THR A 297 40.21 14.81 -32.75
C THR A 297 41.40 15.73 -32.49
N ASN A 298 41.56 16.22 -31.25
CA ASN A 298 42.70 17.05 -30.88
C ASN A 298 44.03 16.28 -30.89
N GLN A 299 44.01 14.99 -30.52
CA GLN A 299 45.20 14.14 -30.59
C GLN A 299 45.60 13.87 -32.04
N SER A 300 44.65 13.57 -32.93
CA SER A 300 44.94 13.35 -34.35
C SER A 300 45.52 14.61 -35.00
N LEU A 301 44.97 15.79 -34.70
CA LEU A 301 45.50 17.06 -35.22
C LEU A 301 46.95 17.31 -34.77
N LYS A 302 47.28 17.02 -33.50
CA LYS A 302 48.65 17.12 -33.01
C LYS A 302 49.59 16.17 -33.74
N SER A 303 49.19 14.90 -33.92
CA SER A 303 50.01 13.89 -34.62
C SER A 303 50.30 14.31 -36.06
N VAL A 304 49.27 14.75 -36.79
CA VAL A 304 49.40 15.25 -38.18
C VAL A 304 50.33 16.46 -38.25
N SER A 305 50.22 17.39 -37.29
CA SER A 305 51.13 18.54 -37.23
C SER A 305 52.58 18.10 -37.04
N THR A 306 52.86 17.17 -36.11
CA THR A 306 54.22 16.67 -35.89
C THR A 306 54.78 15.92 -37.09
N GLU A 307 53.99 15.09 -37.78
CA GLU A 307 54.44 14.40 -39.00
C GLU A 307 54.73 15.40 -40.13
N PHE A 308 53.89 16.42 -40.29
CA PHE A 308 54.12 17.48 -41.26
C PHE A 308 55.39 18.27 -40.95
N ASP A 309 55.64 18.62 -39.69
CA ASP A 309 56.85 19.34 -39.26
C ASP A 309 58.12 18.50 -39.46
N GLN A 310 58.05 17.19 -39.19
CA GLN A 310 59.15 16.25 -39.45
C GLN A 310 59.42 16.11 -40.95
N PHE A 311 58.37 15.93 -41.76
CA PHE A 311 58.48 15.85 -43.21
C PHE A 311 59.12 17.11 -43.79
N LYS A 312 58.63 18.29 -43.39
CA LYS A 312 59.18 19.58 -43.82
C LYS A 312 60.66 19.72 -43.44
N SER A 313 61.02 19.37 -42.21
CA SER A 313 62.40 19.44 -41.73
C SER A 313 63.33 18.47 -42.47
N PHE A 314 62.83 17.28 -42.83
CA PHE A 314 63.56 16.29 -43.62
C PHE A 314 63.78 16.75 -45.06
N THR A 315 62.73 17.24 -45.73
CA THR A 315 62.83 17.81 -47.08
C THR A 315 63.76 19.02 -47.10
N ASP A 316 63.64 19.94 -46.15
CA ASP A 316 64.52 21.11 -46.03
C ASP A 316 65.99 20.67 -45.83
N SER A 317 66.23 19.63 -45.03
CA SER A 317 67.58 19.11 -44.80
C SER A 317 68.17 18.41 -46.02
N ILE A 318 67.36 17.66 -46.78
CA ILE A 318 67.79 17.07 -48.05
C ILE A 318 68.13 18.18 -49.03
N LEU A 319 67.19 19.08 -49.31
CA LEU A 319 67.38 20.13 -50.32
C LEU A 319 68.60 20.99 -49.99
N LYS A 320 68.85 21.30 -48.72
CA LYS A 320 70.04 22.05 -48.27
C LYS A 320 71.36 21.31 -48.50
N ASN A 321 71.39 19.99 -48.36
CA ASN A 321 72.61 19.17 -48.39
C ASN A 321 72.79 18.33 -49.67
N MET A 322 71.86 18.43 -50.63
CA MET A 322 72.04 17.82 -51.95
C MET A 322 73.26 18.42 -52.65
N LYS A 323 74.01 17.57 -53.38
CA LYS A 323 75.22 17.96 -54.13
C LYS A 323 74.92 18.74 -55.41
N GLU A 324 73.68 18.72 -55.87
CA GLU A 324 73.22 19.49 -57.03
C GLU A 324 72.73 20.87 -56.56
N ALA A 325 72.98 21.89 -57.36
CA ALA A 325 72.48 23.24 -57.09
C ALA A 325 70.95 23.26 -57.22
N VAL A 326 70.24 23.61 -56.14
CA VAL A 326 68.78 23.70 -56.10
C VAL A 326 68.35 25.11 -55.74
N VAL A 327 67.51 25.69 -56.61
CA VAL A 327 66.89 27.01 -56.43
C VAL A 327 65.37 26.85 -56.57
N ILE A 328 64.60 27.22 -55.53
CA ILE A 328 63.13 27.20 -55.59
C ILE A 328 62.61 28.63 -55.66
N ILE A 329 61.81 28.90 -56.68
CA ILE A 329 61.29 30.24 -56.98
C ILE A 329 59.77 30.18 -56.91
N LYS A 330 59.16 31.15 -56.22
CA LYS A 330 57.70 31.32 -56.20
C LYS A 330 57.20 31.85 -57.54
N LYS A 331 55.89 31.73 -57.75
CA LYS A 331 55.21 32.26 -58.95
C LYS A 331 55.42 33.77 -59.19
N ASP A 332 55.79 34.52 -58.16
CA ASP A 332 56.11 35.96 -58.24
C ASP A 332 57.60 36.25 -58.49
N SER A 333 58.36 35.23 -58.94
CA SER A 333 59.80 35.27 -59.18
C SER A 333 60.66 35.51 -57.93
N THR A 334 60.11 35.34 -56.73
CA THR A 334 60.86 35.44 -55.47
C THR A 334 61.59 34.15 -55.15
N ILE A 335 62.87 34.22 -54.83
CA ILE A 335 63.67 33.05 -54.45
C ILE A 335 63.33 32.66 -53.01
N THR A 336 62.93 31.40 -52.82
CA THR A 336 62.50 30.87 -51.52
C THR A 336 63.44 29.82 -50.93
N LEU A 337 64.22 29.13 -51.76
CA LEU A 337 65.26 28.22 -51.32
C LEU A 337 66.46 28.34 -52.24
N PHE A 338 67.64 28.38 -51.65
CA PHE A 338 68.92 28.44 -52.34
C PHE A 338 69.90 27.57 -51.54
N ASN A 339 70.20 26.37 -52.01
CA ASN A 339 70.94 25.38 -51.21
C ASN A 339 72.47 25.61 -51.20
N ASN A 340 73.21 24.79 -50.46
CA ASN A 340 74.67 24.95 -50.32
C ASN A 340 75.41 24.78 -51.65
N SER A 341 75.02 23.82 -52.48
CA SER A 341 75.61 23.63 -53.81
C SER A 341 75.29 24.76 -54.78
N ALA A 342 74.13 25.42 -54.67
CA ALA A 342 73.83 26.63 -55.43
C ALA A 342 74.69 27.83 -54.98
N LYS A 343 74.98 27.97 -53.67
CA LYS A 343 75.95 28.94 -53.17
C LYS A 343 77.34 28.71 -53.74
N GLU A 344 77.78 27.45 -53.84
CA GLU A 344 79.08 27.11 -54.42
C GLU A 344 79.11 27.35 -55.93
N LEU A 345 78.02 27.04 -56.64
CA LEU A 345 77.95 27.18 -58.10
C LEU A 345 77.83 28.64 -58.57
N PHE A 346 77.00 29.43 -57.89
CA PHE A 346 76.69 30.83 -58.29
C PHE A 346 77.44 31.88 -57.46
N GLU A 347 78.23 31.45 -56.46
CA GLU A 347 79.04 32.30 -55.57
C GLU A 347 78.27 33.32 -54.71
N PHE A 348 76.94 33.23 -54.65
CA PHE A 348 76.12 34.09 -53.79
C PHE A 348 75.93 33.54 -52.39
N ARG A 349 75.94 34.43 -51.39
CA ARG A 349 75.52 34.06 -50.03
C ARG A 349 74.01 33.92 -49.99
N GLN A 350 73.56 32.86 -49.33
CA GLN A 350 72.14 32.54 -49.15
C GLN A 350 71.32 33.72 -48.54
N THR A 351 71.92 34.49 -47.63
CA THR A 351 71.31 35.68 -46.99
C THR A 351 71.03 36.82 -47.95
N ASP A 352 71.75 36.86 -49.08
CA ASP A 352 71.74 38.00 -49.99
C ASP A 352 70.75 37.76 -51.15
N VAL A 353 70.19 36.55 -51.23
CA VAL A 353 69.39 36.03 -52.35
C VAL A 353 68.00 35.56 -51.92
N ILE A 354 67.86 34.92 -50.74
CA ILE A 354 66.56 34.46 -50.26
C ILE A 354 65.64 35.65 -49.96
N GLY A 355 64.41 35.62 -50.46
CA GLY A 355 63.39 36.66 -50.27
C GLY A 355 63.46 37.81 -51.26
N LYS A 356 64.46 37.84 -52.15
CA LYS A 356 64.54 38.81 -53.26
C LYS A 356 63.91 38.27 -54.52
N LYS A 357 63.48 39.17 -55.41
CA LYS A 357 63.04 38.81 -56.75
C LYS A 357 64.23 38.54 -57.65
N LEU A 358 64.11 37.57 -58.54
CA LEU A 358 65.18 37.18 -59.47
C LEU A 358 65.66 38.37 -60.33
N SER A 359 64.77 39.31 -60.63
CA SER A 359 65.07 40.56 -61.37
C SER A 359 65.92 41.58 -60.61
N GLU A 360 66.10 41.43 -59.31
CA GLU A 360 66.87 42.37 -58.46
C GLU A 360 68.34 41.94 -58.31
N LEU A 361 68.71 40.78 -58.86
CA LEU A 361 70.06 40.21 -58.80
C LEU A 361 70.75 40.46 -60.15
N GLU A 362 71.40 41.63 -60.29
CA GLU A 362 72.16 41.99 -61.49
C GLU A 362 73.55 41.36 -61.46
N ASP A 363 73.65 40.09 -61.86
CA ASP A 363 74.95 39.43 -62.06
C ASP A 363 74.88 38.35 -63.14
N CYS A 364 75.94 38.23 -63.95
CA CYS A 364 75.96 37.41 -65.17
C CYS A 364 75.72 35.91 -64.90
N ASN A 365 75.99 35.43 -63.69
CA ASN A 365 75.85 34.03 -63.30
C ASN A 365 74.39 33.59 -63.04
N ILE A 366 73.45 34.53 -62.84
CA ILE A 366 72.02 34.20 -62.57
C ILE A 366 71.12 34.42 -63.79
N ASN A 367 71.55 35.22 -64.78
CA ASN A 367 70.77 35.52 -65.98
C ASN A 367 70.32 34.28 -66.78
N PHE A 368 71.12 33.20 -66.78
CA PHE A 368 70.74 31.93 -67.40
C PHE A 368 69.45 31.32 -66.80
N ILE A 369 69.15 31.59 -65.53
CA ILE A 369 67.92 31.13 -64.88
C ILE A 369 66.72 31.97 -65.31
N LEU A 370 66.91 33.28 -65.55
CA LEU A 370 65.86 34.16 -66.08
C LEU A 370 65.45 33.73 -67.50
N ASP A 371 66.42 33.34 -68.33
CA ASP A 371 66.18 32.86 -69.69
C ASP A 371 65.42 31.51 -69.72
N LEU A 372 65.70 30.60 -68.77
CA LEU A 372 65.04 29.29 -68.69
C LEU A 372 63.58 29.33 -68.19
N ILE A 373 63.18 30.42 -67.53
CA ILE A 373 61.84 30.60 -66.93
C ILE A 373 60.94 31.48 -67.83
N SER A 374 61.52 32.14 -68.83
CA SER A 374 60.82 33.03 -69.76
C SER A 374 60.37 32.37 -71.08
N GLU A 375 60.61 31.06 -71.24
CA GLU A 375 59.85 30.15 -72.11
C GLU A 375 58.65 29.54 -71.36
#